data_AF-A0A853JAI9-F1
#
_entry.id   AF-A0A853JAI9-F1
#
_cell.length_a   1.000
_cell.length_b   1.000
_cell.length_c   1.000
_cell.angle_alpha   90.00
_cell.angle_beta   90.00
_cell.angle_gamma   90.00
#
_symmetry.space_group_name_H-M   'P 1'
#
loop_
_entity.id
_entity.type
_entity.pdbx_description
1 polymer ?
#
loop_
_entity_poly.entity_id
_entity_poly.type
_entity_poly.pdbx_seq_one_letter_code
_entity_poly.pdbx_strand_id
1 'polypeptide(L)'
;MPARPFPTSPATPSGRPALLLALLLASAIALQAPLHAQPPAPLPAAEVESLLADAARGEVFALETALPRIAEPQLTALARARIAAARLDHGEALRQLEPLLAPGASTDPAHLLLAWPIVADASFAAGDYARAAHATDAWRALLAAHGDPDGRAGDVAQFHAVSTLLAPTRPQTLLAFAPETVATRPDTAGLTRATVTINGHGQDTVLDTGANLSVVSASTAQRLGLHLLDGEASVGSTSRDAVATRIGIAERLEFAGATLADVAFLVLDDAQLEIPIPGGYRIDAILGFPVLQALGRIRFGADGSLAAETSEAAADAAPGNLRVVGSDLYVALTIDDLPLSLHLDTGAPQSSLSARFAQRHPARLEGLRRERQQVGGAGGVTTRETALWPGAQVRLDGRETVLPELAIAVEDSADVGTRNLGILGGDVLGAFAAYTIDFARMRLELGEPLDAAAPDAGEAHASDGGARGPGQ
;
A
#
# COMPACT_ATOMS: atom_id res chain seq x y z
N MET A 1 15.23 -45.78 -65.86
CA MET A 1 14.81 -46.67 -66.97
C MET A 1 14.71 -48.10 -66.46
N PRO A 2 13.76 -48.90 -66.94
CA PRO A 2 12.91 -49.74 -66.10
C PRO A 2 13.10 -51.25 -66.33
N ALA A 3 12.58 -52.09 -65.43
CA ALA A 3 11.74 -53.25 -65.76
C ALA A 3 11.36 -54.08 -64.51
N ARG A 4 10.05 -54.24 -64.30
CA ARG A 4 9.35 -55.32 -63.55
C ARG A 4 9.63 -56.70 -64.23
N PRO A 5 9.20 -57.91 -63.76
CA PRO A 5 7.97 -58.21 -63.00
C PRO A 5 7.93 -59.48 -62.08
N PHE A 6 6.75 -59.68 -61.46
CA PHE A 6 6.06 -60.87 -60.88
C PHE A 6 6.29 -62.23 -61.61
N PRO A 7 5.72 -63.44 -61.25
CA PRO A 7 4.53 -63.77 -60.39
C PRO A 7 4.49 -65.18 -59.68
N THR A 8 3.29 -65.53 -59.15
CA THR A 8 2.61 -66.86 -59.04
C THR A 8 3.07 -67.91 -57.99
N SER A 9 2.28 -68.23 -56.94
CA SER A 9 1.09 -69.13 -56.84
C SER A 9 1.40 -70.64 -56.94
N PRO A 10 0.52 -71.59 -56.56
CA PRO A 10 -0.47 -71.70 -55.46
C PRO A 10 -0.47 -73.13 -54.80
N ALA A 11 -1.35 -73.40 -53.82
CA ALA A 11 -2.25 -74.58 -53.78
C ALA A 11 -2.78 -74.90 -52.37
N THR A 12 -4.11 -74.89 -52.29
CA THR A 12 -5.07 -75.31 -51.24
C THR A 12 -5.31 -76.84 -51.30
N PRO A 13 -6.37 -77.45 -50.73
CA PRO A 13 -7.26 -77.19 -49.57
C PRO A 13 -7.20 -78.43 -48.60
N SER A 14 -7.92 -78.64 -47.49
CA SER A 14 -9.38 -78.72 -47.23
C SER A 14 -9.51 -79.15 -45.76
N GLY A 15 -10.32 -78.52 -44.91
CA GLY A 15 -11.72 -78.94 -44.71
C GLY A 15 -12.15 -78.61 -43.27
N ARG A 16 -13.16 -77.75 -43.17
CA ARG A 16 -13.83 -77.11 -42.02
C ARG A 16 -14.65 -78.09 -41.14
N PRO A 17 -15.40 -77.68 -40.08
CA PRO A 17 -15.49 -76.36 -39.40
C PRO A 17 -15.40 -76.44 -37.86
N ALA A 18 -14.94 -75.38 -37.19
CA ALA A 18 -15.15 -75.21 -35.75
C ALA A 18 -15.72 -73.80 -35.46
N LEU A 19 -16.92 -73.83 -34.90
CA LEU A 19 -17.60 -72.86 -34.05
C LEU A 19 -16.98 -71.44 -33.93
N LEU A 20 -17.75 -70.46 -34.39
CA LEU A 20 -17.59 -69.04 -34.06
C LEU A 20 -17.82 -68.81 -32.55
N LEU A 21 -16.80 -68.29 -31.86
CA LEU A 21 -16.97 -67.48 -30.65
C LEU A 21 -16.17 -66.20 -30.86
N ALA A 22 -16.85 -65.14 -31.31
CA ALA A 22 -16.26 -63.82 -31.49
C ALA A 22 -16.11 -63.14 -30.12
N LEU A 23 -14.88 -63.06 -29.62
CA LEU A 23 -14.51 -62.16 -28.55
C LEU A 23 -14.21 -60.78 -29.15
N LEU A 24 -15.18 -59.87 -29.02
CA LEU A 24 -14.98 -58.44 -29.23
C LEU A 24 -14.08 -57.90 -28.12
N LEU A 25 -12.82 -57.58 -28.43
CA LEU A 25 -12.03 -56.63 -27.64
C LEU A 25 -12.64 -55.24 -27.84
N ALA A 26 -13.57 -54.86 -26.96
CA ALA A 26 -13.97 -53.48 -26.78
C ALA A 26 -12.94 -52.82 -25.86
N SER A 27 -12.18 -51.89 -26.43
CA SER A 27 -11.30 -50.97 -25.72
C SER A 27 -12.13 -50.16 -24.71
N ALA A 28 -12.05 -50.52 -23.43
CA ALA A 28 -12.55 -49.66 -22.36
C ALA A 28 -11.62 -48.46 -22.23
N ILE A 29 -11.85 -47.42 -23.04
CA ILE A 29 -11.42 -46.07 -22.67
C ILE A 29 -12.30 -45.72 -21.47
N ALA A 30 -11.77 -45.93 -20.27
CA ALA A 30 -12.35 -45.37 -19.07
C ALA A 30 -12.34 -43.85 -19.25
N LEU A 31 -13.52 -43.27 -19.46
CA LEU A 31 -13.77 -41.87 -19.18
C LEU A 31 -13.42 -41.67 -17.71
N GLN A 32 -12.17 -41.28 -17.42
CA GLN A 32 -11.85 -40.65 -16.16
C GLN A 32 -12.56 -39.31 -16.20
N ALA A 33 -13.80 -39.29 -15.72
CA ALA A 33 -14.42 -38.04 -15.31
C ALA A 33 -13.42 -37.33 -14.39
N PRO A 34 -13.16 -36.04 -14.58
CA PRO A 34 -12.33 -35.32 -13.64
C PRO A 34 -12.95 -35.56 -12.26
N LEU A 35 -12.16 -36.07 -11.32
CA LEU A 35 -12.51 -36.03 -9.90
C LEU A 35 -12.97 -34.60 -9.67
N HIS A 36 -14.28 -34.41 -9.48
CA HIS A 36 -14.81 -33.14 -9.04
C HIS A 36 -14.18 -32.94 -7.67
N ALA A 37 -13.09 -32.16 -7.62
CA ALA A 37 -12.55 -31.70 -6.38
C ALA A 37 -13.72 -31.04 -5.66
N GLN A 38 -14.13 -31.64 -4.55
CA GLN A 38 -15.24 -31.15 -3.76
C GLN A 38 -14.91 -29.68 -3.44
N PRO A 39 -15.82 -28.72 -3.72
CA PRO A 39 -15.52 -27.32 -3.50
C PRO A 39 -15.06 -27.15 -2.04
N PRO A 40 -14.01 -26.33 -1.80
CA PRO A 40 -13.45 -26.19 -0.47
C PRO A 40 -14.55 -25.79 0.51
N ALA A 41 -14.51 -26.37 1.71
CA ALA A 41 -15.52 -26.13 2.72
C ALA A 41 -15.67 -24.62 3.01
N PRO A 42 -16.91 -24.12 3.21
CA PRO A 42 -17.14 -22.75 3.62
C PRO A 42 -16.39 -22.39 4.90
N LEU A 43 -15.97 -21.14 4.99
CA LEU A 43 -15.30 -20.61 6.18
C LEU A 43 -16.32 -20.33 7.30
N PRO A 44 -15.96 -20.59 8.58
CA PRO A 44 -16.72 -20.11 9.72
C PRO A 44 -16.81 -18.57 9.72
N ALA A 45 -17.93 -18.02 10.18
CA ALA A 45 -18.16 -16.57 10.24
C ALA A 45 -17.03 -15.81 10.98
N ALA A 46 -16.62 -16.30 12.16
CA ALA A 46 -15.54 -15.70 12.94
C ALA A 46 -14.18 -15.66 12.20
N GLU A 47 -13.89 -16.64 11.34
CA GLU A 47 -12.68 -16.63 10.52
C GLU A 47 -12.76 -15.55 9.44
N VAL A 48 -13.93 -15.37 8.84
CA VAL A 48 -14.17 -14.31 7.84
C VAL A 48 -14.14 -12.92 8.47
N GLU A 49 -14.70 -12.75 9.67
CA GLU A 49 -14.61 -11.51 10.44
C GLU A 49 -13.15 -11.15 10.76
N SER A 50 -12.34 -12.14 11.14
CA SER A 50 -10.90 -11.94 11.34
C SER A 50 -10.19 -11.52 10.05
N LEU A 51 -10.51 -12.16 8.91
CA LEU A 51 -9.96 -11.77 7.60
C LEU A 51 -10.38 -10.35 7.20
N LEU A 52 -11.62 -9.93 7.49
CA LEU A 52 -12.08 -8.57 7.25
C LEU A 52 -11.35 -7.55 8.14
N ALA A 53 -11.13 -7.89 9.41
CA ALA A 53 -10.38 -7.05 10.33
C ALA A 53 -8.91 -6.91 9.90
N ASP A 54 -8.27 -7.99 9.44
CA ASP A 54 -6.91 -7.98 8.91
C ASP A 54 -6.81 -7.24 7.57
N ALA A 55 -7.81 -7.37 6.70
CA ALA A 55 -7.91 -6.61 5.47
C ALA A 55 -8.01 -5.09 5.74
N ALA A 56 -8.68 -4.68 6.82
CA ALA A 56 -8.68 -3.29 7.27
C ALA A 56 -7.33 -2.80 7.84
N ARG A 57 -6.33 -3.68 7.92
CA ARG A 57 -4.94 -3.39 8.33
C ARG A 57 -3.93 -3.65 7.20
N GLY A 58 -4.42 -3.80 5.96
CA GLY A 58 -3.58 -3.96 4.76
C GLY A 58 -3.48 -5.38 4.21
N GLU A 59 -4.04 -6.40 4.87
CA GLU A 59 -3.92 -7.82 4.47
C GLU A 59 -5.04 -8.26 3.51
N VAL A 60 -5.39 -7.42 2.53
CA VAL A 60 -6.57 -7.62 1.65
C VAL A 60 -6.44 -8.85 0.75
N PHE A 61 -5.23 -9.24 0.34
CA PHE A 61 -4.99 -10.39 -0.56
C PHE A 61 -5.48 -11.74 0.04
N ALA A 62 -5.38 -11.89 1.36
CA ALA A 62 -5.90 -13.07 2.04
C ALA A 62 -7.43 -13.14 1.97
N LEU A 63 -8.10 -11.99 2.15
CA LEU A 63 -9.55 -11.87 2.01
C LEU A 63 -10.02 -12.17 0.58
N GLU A 64 -9.30 -11.70 -0.45
CA GLU A 64 -9.59 -12.02 -1.85
C GLU A 64 -9.53 -13.52 -2.13
N THR A 65 -8.50 -14.19 -1.61
CA THR A 65 -8.32 -15.64 -1.74
C THR A 65 -9.45 -16.41 -1.04
N ALA A 66 -9.91 -15.89 0.09
CA ALA A 66 -10.97 -16.48 0.90
C ALA A 66 -12.38 -16.24 0.34
N LEU A 67 -12.60 -15.19 -0.47
CA LEU A 67 -13.92 -14.76 -0.95
C LEU A 67 -14.81 -15.89 -1.51
N PRO A 68 -14.32 -16.84 -2.34
CA PRO A 68 -15.15 -17.93 -2.86
C PRO A 68 -15.68 -18.90 -1.79
N ARG A 69 -15.12 -18.87 -0.58
CA ARG A 69 -15.45 -19.74 0.55
C ARG A 69 -16.35 -19.05 1.59
N ILE A 70 -16.68 -17.78 1.39
CA ILE A 70 -17.59 -17.04 2.28
C ILE A 70 -19.02 -17.35 1.86
N ALA A 71 -19.79 -18.01 2.73
CA ALA A 71 -21.17 -18.41 2.44
C ALA A 71 -22.22 -17.43 2.98
N GLU A 72 -21.91 -16.71 4.06
CA GLU A 72 -22.86 -15.80 4.69
C GLU A 72 -23.05 -14.52 3.85
N PRO A 73 -24.29 -14.12 3.52
CA PRO A 73 -24.54 -12.98 2.63
C PRO A 73 -23.98 -11.64 3.12
N GLN A 74 -24.13 -11.31 4.42
CA GLN A 74 -23.64 -10.03 4.96
C GLN A 74 -22.12 -9.95 4.93
N LEU A 75 -21.43 -11.02 5.35
CA LEU A 75 -19.97 -11.12 5.28
C LEU A 75 -19.46 -11.15 3.84
N THR A 76 -20.20 -11.76 2.91
CA THR A 76 -19.87 -11.72 1.47
C THR A 76 -19.93 -10.29 0.93
N ALA A 77 -20.97 -9.53 1.29
CA ALA A 77 -21.12 -8.13 0.91
C ALA A 77 -19.99 -7.26 1.48
N LEU A 78 -19.66 -7.43 2.77
CA LEU A 78 -18.53 -6.76 3.42
C LEU A 78 -17.19 -7.07 2.73
N ALA A 79 -16.95 -8.34 2.41
CA ALA A 79 -15.73 -8.76 1.74
C ALA A 79 -15.60 -8.15 0.35
N ARG A 80 -16.68 -8.19 -0.45
CA ARG A 80 -16.73 -7.54 -1.77
C ARG A 80 -16.53 -6.04 -1.66
N ALA A 81 -17.14 -5.39 -0.67
CA ALA A 81 -16.99 -3.95 -0.45
C ALA A 81 -15.54 -3.58 -0.12
N ARG A 82 -14.89 -4.30 0.80
CA ARG A 82 -13.49 -4.06 1.18
C ARG A 82 -12.55 -4.28 0.00
N ILE A 83 -12.77 -5.34 -0.79
CA ILE A 83 -11.96 -5.64 -1.98
C ILE A 83 -12.14 -4.57 -3.07
N ALA A 84 -13.37 -4.12 -3.30
CA ALA A 84 -13.66 -3.05 -4.27
C ALA A 84 -13.01 -1.73 -3.85
N ALA A 85 -13.18 -1.31 -2.59
CA ALA A 85 -12.52 -0.12 -2.04
C ALA A 85 -11.00 -0.22 -2.17
N ALA A 86 -10.45 -1.41 -1.90
CA ALA A 86 -9.02 -1.65 -2.00
C ALA A 86 -8.46 -1.65 -3.43
N ARG A 87 -9.34 -1.60 -4.44
CA ARG A 87 -9.01 -1.43 -5.85
C ARG A 87 -9.46 -0.06 -6.38
N LEU A 88 -9.76 0.88 -5.49
CA LEU A 88 -10.24 2.23 -5.80
C LEU A 88 -11.58 2.24 -6.56
N ASP A 89 -12.36 1.15 -6.49
CA ASP A 89 -13.74 1.09 -6.99
C ASP A 89 -14.71 1.50 -5.88
N HIS A 90 -14.70 2.79 -5.56
CA HIS A 90 -15.52 3.38 -4.50
C HIS A 90 -17.03 3.18 -4.75
N GLY A 91 -17.44 3.20 -6.03
CA GLY A 91 -18.84 3.01 -6.41
C GLY A 91 -19.34 1.60 -6.13
N GLU A 92 -18.57 0.58 -6.50
CA GLU A 92 -18.88 -0.80 -6.13
C GLU A 92 -18.80 -0.99 -4.60
N ALA A 93 -17.79 -0.45 -3.94
CA ALA A 93 -17.67 -0.56 -2.48
C ALA A 93 -18.94 -0.10 -1.75
N LEU A 94 -19.45 1.07 -2.11
CA LEU A 94 -20.66 1.64 -1.53
C LEU A 94 -21.93 0.84 -1.91
N ARG A 95 -22.02 0.39 -3.17
CA ARG A 95 -23.14 -0.42 -3.67
C ARG A 95 -23.26 -1.76 -2.92
N GLN A 96 -22.14 -2.41 -2.61
CA GLN A 96 -22.15 -3.66 -1.83
C GLN A 96 -22.67 -3.46 -0.40
N LEU A 97 -22.48 -2.27 0.19
CA LEU A 97 -22.87 -1.98 1.58
C LEU A 97 -24.28 -1.39 1.72
N GLU A 98 -24.87 -0.90 0.64
CA GLU A 98 -26.22 -0.31 0.64
C GLU A 98 -27.27 -1.21 1.32
N PRO A 99 -27.34 -2.54 1.07
CA PRO A 99 -28.31 -3.40 1.75
C PRO A 99 -28.08 -3.53 3.26
N LEU A 100 -26.83 -3.45 3.73
CA LEU A 100 -26.48 -3.59 5.15
C LEU A 100 -26.78 -2.31 5.94
N LEU A 101 -26.76 -1.16 5.25
CA LEU A 101 -26.93 0.17 5.85
C LEU A 101 -28.32 0.75 5.61
N ALA A 102 -29.19 0.03 4.90
CA ALA A 102 -30.54 0.47 4.60
C ALA A 102 -31.37 0.67 5.90
N PRO A 103 -32.24 1.69 5.97
CA PRO A 103 -33.14 1.88 7.11
C PRO A 103 -33.99 0.63 7.38
N GLY A 104 -33.95 0.12 8.61
CA GLY A 104 -34.68 -1.08 9.01
C GLY A 104 -33.99 -2.40 8.68
N ALA A 105 -32.78 -2.38 8.12
CA ALA A 105 -31.96 -3.58 7.97
C ALA A 105 -31.61 -4.16 9.35
N SER A 106 -31.77 -5.47 9.51
CA SER A 106 -31.30 -6.20 10.70
C SER A 106 -29.85 -6.60 10.49
N THR A 107 -28.93 -5.68 10.76
CA THR A 107 -27.49 -5.89 10.60
C THR A 107 -26.83 -6.05 11.97
N ASP A 108 -25.96 -7.05 12.10
CA ASP A 108 -25.16 -7.26 13.30
C ASP A 108 -24.29 -6.00 13.58
N PRO A 109 -24.27 -5.46 14.82
CA PRO A 109 -23.35 -4.37 15.17
C PRO A 109 -21.88 -4.63 14.83
N ALA A 110 -21.41 -5.89 14.91
CA ALA A 110 -20.06 -6.27 14.50
C ALA A 110 -19.85 -6.07 12.99
N HIS A 111 -20.84 -6.40 12.17
CA HIS A 111 -20.82 -6.14 10.73
C HIS A 111 -20.87 -4.64 10.42
N LEU A 112 -21.62 -3.85 11.18
CA LEU A 112 -21.64 -2.39 11.03
C LEU A 112 -20.27 -1.76 11.38
N LEU A 113 -19.59 -2.25 12.41
CA LEU A 113 -18.22 -1.84 12.76
C LEU A 113 -17.20 -2.14 11.65
N LEU A 114 -17.47 -3.14 10.80
CA LEU A 114 -16.66 -3.45 9.61
C LEU A 114 -17.09 -2.61 8.39
N ALA A 115 -18.38 -2.27 8.27
CA ALA A 115 -18.94 -1.54 7.14
C ALA A 115 -18.59 -0.05 7.13
N TRP A 116 -18.79 0.65 8.26
CA TRP A 116 -18.62 2.11 8.30
C TRP A 116 -17.22 2.62 7.94
N PRO A 117 -16.12 1.95 8.33
CA PRO A 117 -14.79 2.33 7.84
C PRO A 117 -14.70 2.32 6.31
N ILE A 118 -15.26 1.29 5.66
CA ILE A 118 -15.26 1.18 4.20
C ILE A 118 -16.04 2.33 3.56
N VAL A 119 -17.19 2.69 4.13
CA VAL A 119 -18.00 3.82 3.66
C VAL A 119 -17.25 5.13 3.83
N ALA A 120 -16.62 5.36 4.99
CA ALA A 120 -15.85 6.56 5.26
C ALA A 120 -14.69 6.71 4.27
N ASP A 121 -13.87 5.67 4.13
CA ASP A 121 -12.73 5.63 3.20
C ASP A 121 -13.19 5.88 1.75
N ALA A 122 -14.16 5.11 1.28
CA ALA A 122 -14.63 5.18 -0.11
C ALA A 122 -15.30 6.52 -0.43
N SER A 123 -16.06 7.10 0.52
CA SER A 123 -16.71 8.40 0.32
C SER A 123 -15.68 9.52 0.31
N PHE A 124 -14.69 9.48 1.20
CA PHE A 124 -13.64 10.49 1.25
C PHE A 124 -12.79 10.46 -0.03
N ALA A 125 -12.37 9.28 -0.48
CA ALA A 125 -11.61 9.10 -1.72
C ALA A 125 -12.41 9.51 -2.98
N ALA A 126 -13.74 9.36 -2.95
CA ALA A 126 -14.62 9.83 -4.02
C ALA A 126 -14.93 11.34 -3.95
N GLY A 127 -14.44 12.06 -2.94
CA GLY A 127 -14.71 13.49 -2.74
C GLY A 127 -16.08 13.81 -2.11
N ASP A 128 -16.84 12.80 -1.65
CA ASP A 128 -18.07 12.99 -0.89
C ASP A 128 -17.76 13.11 0.61
N TYR A 129 -17.16 14.24 0.97
CA TYR A 129 -16.73 14.52 2.35
C TYR A 129 -17.89 14.59 3.33
N ALA A 130 -19.08 14.99 2.90
CA ALA A 130 -20.28 15.01 3.72
C ALA A 130 -20.73 13.59 4.10
N ARG A 131 -20.73 12.65 3.15
CA ARG A 131 -20.99 11.23 3.44
C ARG A 131 -19.88 10.62 4.28
N ALA A 132 -18.61 10.99 4.07
CA ALA A 132 -17.50 10.54 4.92
C ALA A 132 -17.66 11.02 6.38
N ALA A 133 -18.06 12.28 6.59
CA ALA A 133 -18.37 12.82 7.92
C ALA A 133 -19.52 12.06 8.58
N HIS A 134 -20.60 11.78 7.84
CA HIS A 134 -21.71 10.97 8.37
C HIS A 134 -21.28 9.55 8.75
N ALA A 135 -20.49 8.89 7.90
CA ALA A 135 -20.02 7.53 8.13
C ALA A 135 -19.08 7.44 9.34
N THR A 136 -18.17 8.41 9.50
CA THR A 136 -17.28 8.49 10.66
C THR A 136 -18.03 8.82 11.96
N ASP A 137 -19.09 9.62 11.92
CA ASP A 137 -19.97 9.86 13.08
C ASP A 137 -20.69 8.59 13.52
N ALA A 138 -21.28 7.86 12.55
CA ALA A 138 -21.92 6.56 12.81
C ALA A 138 -20.91 5.53 13.37
N TRP A 139 -19.69 5.51 12.83
CA TRP A 139 -18.62 4.64 13.33
C TRP A 139 -18.23 4.97 14.77
N ARG A 140 -18.04 6.27 15.10
CA ARG A 140 -17.74 6.72 16.47
C ARG A 140 -18.83 6.32 17.46
N ALA A 141 -20.09 6.50 17.08
CA ALA A 141 -21.23 6.09 17.91
C ALA A 141 -21.23 4.58 18.20
N LEU A 142 -20.89 3.76 17.21
CA LEU A 142 -20.79 2.31 17.38
C LEU A 142 -19.62 1.89 18.28
N LEU A 143 -18.43 2.49 18.10
CA LEU A 143 -17.28 2.24 18.98
C LEU A 143 -17.60 2.62 20.43
N ALA A 144 -18.28 3.74 20.64
CA ALA A 144 -18.70 4.16 21.98
C ALA A 144 -19.71 3.19 22.61
N ALA A 145 -20.60 2.58 21.81
CA ALA A 145 -21.63 1.67 22.29
C ALA A 145 -21.14 0.22 22.49
N HIS A 146 -20.20 -0.26 21.67
CA HIS A 146 -19.80 -1.67 21.63
C HIS A 146 -18.34 -1.92 22.00
N GLY A 147 -17.58 -0.86 22.30
CA GLY A 147 -16.17 -0.92 22.66
C GLY A 147 -15.23 -0.68 21.48
N ASP A 148 -13.98 -0.36 21.82
CA ASP A 148 -12.90 -0.05 20.88
C ASP A 148 -11.70 -0.99 21.11
N PRO A 149 -11.82 -2.28 20.74
CA PRO A 149 -10.78 -3.28 21.04
C PRO A 149 -9.47 -3.02 20.27
N ASP A 150 -9.52 -2.26 19.18
CA ASP A 150 -8.37 -1.91 18.32
C ASP A 150 -7.78 -0.52 18.63
N GLY A 151 -8.32 0.20 19.62
CA GLY A 151 -7.88 1.55 19.99
C GLY A 151 -7.97 2.55 18.84
N ARG A 152 -9.02 2.49 18.02
CA ARG A 152 -9.24 3.30 16.81
C ARG A 152 -9.97 4.62 17.07
N ALA A 153 -10.57 4.82 18.24
CA ALA A 153 -11.44 5.98 18.50
C ALA A 153 -10.76 7.32 18.21
N GLY A 154 -9.46 7.46 18.49
CA GLY A 154 -8.67 8.64 18.15
C GLY A 154 -8.60 8.89 16.64
N ASP A 155 -8.22 7.88 15.87
CA ASP A 155 -8.10 7.98 14.40
C ASP A 155 -9.45 8.29 13.75
N VAL A 156 -10.54 7.67 14.23
CA VAL A 156 -11.88 7.95 13.71
C VAL A 156 -12.32 9.37 14.07
N ALA A 157 -11.98 9.86 15.26
CA ALA A 157 -12.28 11.24 15.65
C ALA A 157 -11.53 12.26 14.79
N GLN A 158 -10.25 12.00 14.50
CA GLN A 158 -9.46 12.79 13.57
C GLN A 158 -10.06 12.77 12.15
N PHE A 159 -10.39 11.57 11.64
CA PHE A 159 -10.97 11.43 10.30
C PHE A 159 -12.33 12.14 10.19
N HIS A 160 -13.16 12.05 11.25
CA HIS A 160 -14.42 12.78 11.35
C HIS A 160 -14.21 14.30 11.31
N ALA A 161 -13.22 14.82 12.06
CA ALA A 161 -12.93 16.25 12.08
C ALA A 161 -12.50 16.76 10.70
N VAL A 162 -11.58 16.06 10.03
CA VAL A 162 -11.12 16.39 8.67
C VAL A 162 -12.28 16.34 7.68
N SER A 163 -13.08 15.27 7.69
CA SER A 163 -14.22 15.11 6.78
C SER A 163 -15.27 16.19 6.99
N THR A 164 -15.52 16.60 8.23
CA THR A 164 -16.50 17.64 8.56
C THR A 164 -16.04 19.01 8.08
N LEU A 165 -14.75 19.36 8.24
CA LEU A 165 -14.20 20.60 7.72
C LEU A 165 -14.21 20.67 6.19
N LEU A 166 -14.01 19.53 5.52
CA LEU A 166 -14.04 19.45 4.06
C LEU A 166 -15.46 19.34 3.48
N ALA A 167 -16.47 18.93 4.25
CA ALA A 167 -17.86 18.78 3.80
C ALA A 167 -18.46 19.98 3.04
N PRO A 168 -18.22 21.26 3.41
CA PRO A 168 -18.71 22.42 2.66
C PRO A 168 -17.83 22.81 1.46
N THR A 169 -16.71 22.13 1.23
CA THR A 169 -15.73 22.45 0.19
C THR A 169 -15.98 21.68 -1.10
N ARG A 170 -15.33 22.13 -2.20
CA ARG A 170 -15.29 21.36 -3.45
C ARG A 170 -14.26 20.24 -3.33
N PRO A 171 -14.52 19.05 -3.89
CA PRO A 171 -13.52 17.99 -3.93
C PRO A 171 -12.40 18.31 -4.91
N GLN A 172 -11.22 17.74 -4.65
CA GLN A 172 -10.10 17.80 -5.58
C GLN A 172 -10.53 17.30 -6.96
N THR A 173 -10.24 18.09 -7.99
CA THR A 173 -10.62 17.75 -9.38
C THR A 173 -9.42 17.84 -10.30
N LEU A 174 -9.18 16.80 -11.11
CA LEU A 174 -8.22 16.84 -12.20
C LEU A 174 -8.82 17.63 -13.37
N LEU A 175 -8.34 18.85 -13.58
CA LEU A 175 -8.83 19.77 -14.62
C LEU A 175 -8.27 19.43 -16.01
N ALA A 176 -6.98 19.09 -16.06
CA ALA A 176 -6.28 18.74 -17.29
C ALA A 176 -5.13 17.79 -16.96
N PHE A 177 -4.79 16.91 -17.91
CA PHE A 177 -3.65 16.02 -17.78
C PHE A 177 -3.01 15.79 -19.15
N ALA A 178 -1.79 16.28 -19.29
CA ALA A 178 -0.91 16.00 -20.42
C ALA A 178 0.40 15.48 -19.82
N PRO A 179 0.57 14.14 -19.66
CA PRO A 179 1.62 13.59 -18.82
C PRO A 179 3.03 14.07 -19.21
N GLU A 180 3.82 14.43 -18.21
CA GLU A 180 5.18 14.94 -18.37
C GLU A 180 6.17 14.22 -17.46
N THR A 181 7.44 14.28 -17.85
CA THR A 181 8.56 13.91 -16.99
C THR A 181 9.12 15.14 -16.28
N VAL A 182 9.27 15.05 -14.97
CA VAL A 182 9.85 16.09 -14.13
C VAL A 182 11.14 15.61 -13.48
N ALA A 183 12.05 16.54 -13.21
CA ALA A 183 13.26 16.24 -12.45
C ALA A 183 12.91 16.03 -10.97
N THR A 184 13.51 15.00 -10.39
CA THR A 184 13.46 14.71 -8.96
C THR A 184 14.87 14.65 -8.40
N ARG A 185 14.97 14.73 -7.07
CA ARG A 185 16.24 14.58 -6.36
C ARG A 185 16.01 14.02 -4.96
N PRO A 186 16.91 13.19 -4.44
CA PRO A 186 16.90 12.90 -3.01
C PRO A 186 17.26 14.17 -2.23
N ASP A 187 16.70 14.31 -1.02
CA ASP A 187 17.18 15.27 -0.04
C ASP A 187 18.15 14.63 0.96
N THR A 188 18.56 15.40 1.97
CA THR A 188 19.52 14.95 2.98
C THR A 188 19.01 13.83 3.87
N ALA A 189 17.68 13.63 3.94
CA ALA A 189 17.05 12.52 4.64
C ALA A 189 16.78 11.32 3.71
N GLY A 190 17.16 11.42 2.43
CA GLY A 190 16.90 10.39 1.42
C GLY A 190 15.50 10.44 0.82
N LEU A 191 14.70 11.47 1.13
CA LEU A 191 13.34 11.60 0.60
C LEU A 191 13.36 12.21 -0.80
N THR A 192 12.51 11.70 -1.69
CA THR A 192 12.41 12.21 -3.06
C THR A 192 11.68 13.55 -3.08
N ARG A 193 12.30 14.56 -3.69
CA ARG A 193 11.72 15.89 -3.88
C ARG A 193 11.57 16.27 -5.33
N ALA A 194 10.56 17.10 -5.59
CA ALA A 194 10.34 17.75 -6.87
C ALA A 194 9.79 19.17 -6.65
N THR A 195 9.93 20.02 -7.67
CA THR A 195 9.24 21.32 -7.67
C THR A 195 7.80 21.15 -8.14
N VAL A 196 6.86 21.60 -7.32
CA VAL A 196 5.42 21.61 -7.58
C VAL A 196 4.96 23.06 -7.68
N THR A 197 4.11 23.41 -8.64
CA THR A 197 3.53 24.75 -8.70
C THR A 197 2.20 24.76 -7.95
N ILE A 198 2.11 25.55 -6.88
CA ILE A 198 0.91 25.69 -6.04
C ILE A 198 0.46 27.15 -6.10
N ASN A 199 -0.76 27.39 -6.56
CA ASN A 199 -1.33 28.72 -6.80
C ASN A 199 -0.40 29.64 -7.62
N GLY A 200 0.33 29.08 -8.59
CA GLY A 200 1.28 29.81 -9.44
C GLY A 200 2.68 30.01 -8.84
N HIS A 201 2.95 29.47 -7.64
CA HIS A 201 4.24 29.56 -6.97
C HIS A 201 4.94 28.20 -6.96
N GLY A 202 6.20 28.16 -7.40
CA GLY A 202 7.03 26.96 -7.29
C GLY A 202 7.39 26.65 -5.82
N GLN A 203 7.17 25.42 -5.41
CA GLN A 203 7.45 24.91 -4.07
C GLN A 203 8.24 23.61 -4.15
N ASP A 204 9.36 23.56 -3.45
CA ASP A 204 10.10 22.32 -3.23
C ASP A 204 9.30 21.40 -2.30
N THR A 205 8.96 20.21 -2.78
CA THR A 205 7.95 19.35 -2.16
C THR A 205 8.45 17.92 -2.07
N VAL A 206 8.28 17.28 -0.92
CA VAL A 206 8.53 15.84 -0.73
C VAL A 206 7.40 15.05 -1.40
N LEU A 207 7.73 13.98 -2.11
CA LEU A 207 6.75 13.08 -2.74
C LEU A 207 6.55 11.86 -1.84
N ASP A 208 5.37 11.74 -1.24
CA ASP A 208 5.13 10.83 -0.13
C ASP A 208 3.81 10.07 -0.30
N THR A 209 3.90 8.77 -0.58
CA THR A 209 2.71 7.89 -0.62
C THR A 209 2.14 7.56 0.74
N GLY A 210 2.90 7.73 1.83
CA GLY A 210 2.45 7.53 3.21
C GLY A 210 1.70 8.73 3.81
N ALA A 211 1.67 9.86 3.10
CA ALA A 211 0.90 11.04 3.51
C ALA A 211 -0.55 10.97 3.00
N ASN A 212 -1.49 10.69 3.91
CA ASN A 212 -2.92 10.50 3.59
C ASN A 212 -3.63 11.75 3.06
N LEU A 213 -3.05 12.92 3.31
CA LEU A 213 -3.32 14.20 2.68
C LEU A 213 -1.97 14.89 2.42
N SER A 214 -1.93 15.81 1.47
CA SER A 214 -0.77 16.69 1.32
C SER A 214 -0.58 17.52 2.60
N VAL A 215 0.67 17.86 2.95
CA VAL A 215 1.01 18.58 4.18
C VAL A 215 1.80 19.83 3.84
N VAL A 216 1.62 20.89 4.61
CA VAL A 216 2.37 22.14 4.43
C VAL A 216 2.59 22.83 5.78
N SER A 217 3.72 23.50 5.93
CA SER A 217 3.96 24.39 7.08
C SER A 217 3.06 25.63 7.01
N ALA A 218 2.68 26.18 8.16
CA ALA A 218 1.83 27.37 8.24
C ALA A 218 2.41 28.57 7.48
N SER A 219 3.72 28.82 7.61
CA SER A 219 4.38 29.90 6.85
C SER A 219 4.39 29.66 5.34
N THR A 220 4.52 28.40 4.92
CA THR A 220 4.46 28.03 3.50
C THR A 220 3.04 28.11 2.96
N ALA A 221 2.02 27.68 3.70
CA ALA A 221 0.62 27.84 3.32
C ALA A 221 0.28 29.31 3.06
N GLN A 222 0.72 30.22 3.94
CA GLN A 222 0.54 31.66 3.76
C GLN A 222 1.27 32.18 2.52
N ARG A 223 2.54 31.79 2.32
CA ARG A 223 3.35 32.20 1.16
C ARG A 223 2.74 31.75 -0.17
N LEU A 224 2.17 30.55 -0.20
CA LEU A 224 1.52 29.96 -1.37
C LEU A 224 0.06 30.41 -1.52
N GLY A 225 -0.47 31.21 -0.59
CA GLY A 225 -1.83 31.74 -0.67
C GLY A 225 -2.93 30.68 -0.56
N LEU A 226 -2.73 29.64 0.26
CA LEU A 226 -3.78 28.65 0.53
C LEU A 226 -4.95 29.31 1.27
N HIS A 227 -6.18 28.94 0.89
CA HIS A 227 -7.38 29.34 1.60
C HIS A 227 -7.56 28.46 2.84
N LEU A 228 -7.27 29.00 4.02
CA LEU A 228 -7.48 28.29 5.28
C LEU A 228 -8.99 28.18 5.57
N LEU A 229 -9.44 26.98 5.87
CA LEU A 229 -10.81 26.73 6.31
C LEU A 229 -11.00 27.18 7.75
N ASP A 230 -12.20 27.68 8.07
CA ASP A 230 -12.56 28.04 9.43
C ASP A 230 -12.72 26.77 10.28
N GLY A 231 -11.92 26.67 11.35
CA GLY A 231 -11.93 25.53 12.29
C GLY A 231 -10.59 24.80 12.35
N GLU A 232 -10.43 23.97 13.37
CA GLU A 232 -9.23 23.15 13.60
C GLU A 232 -9.65 21.68 13.57
N ALA A 233 -8.96 20.87 12.78
CA ALA A 233 -8.99 19.42 12.89
C ALA A 233 -7.80 19.00 13.76
N SER A 234 -7.97 18.05 14.66
CA SER A 234 -6.79 17.51 15.35
C SER A 234 -6.16 16.42 14.48
N VAL A 235 -4.87 16.53 14.17
CA VAL A 235 -4.08 15.47 13.50
C VAL A 235 -2.96 15.05 14.44
N GLY A 236 -2.95 13.77 14.84
CA GLY A 236 -1.92 13.23 15.71
C GLY A 236 -2.29 11.87 16.31
N SER A 237 -1.28 11.03 16.54
CA SER A 237 -1.45 9.75 17.23
C SER A 237 -2.07 9.95 18.62
N THR A 238 -2.67 8.90 19.16
CA THR A 238 -3.39 8.78 20.45
C THR A 238 -2.63 9.22 21.72
N SER A 239 -1.55 9.97 21.58
CA SER A 239 -0.89 10.79 22.59
C SER A 239 -1.61 12.11 22.90
N ARG A 240 -1.31 12.67 24.08
CA ARG A 240 -1.86 13.91 24.66
C ARG A 240 -1.61 15.21 23.88
N ASP A 241 -0.93 15.14 22.74
CA ASP A 241 -0.63 16.28 21.87
C ASP A 241 -1.45 16.18 20.58
N ALA A 242 -2.77 16.16 20.74
CA ALA A 242 -3.69 16.36 19.62
C ALA A 242 -3.45 17.76 19.05
N VAL A 243 -2.52 17.89 18.09
CA VAL A 243 -2.13 19.21 17.60
C VAL A 243 -3.24 19.74 16.71
N ALA A 244 -3.74 20.92 17.07
CA ALA A 244 -4.68 21.68 16.28
C ALA A 244 -4.09 21.92 14.88
N THR A 245 -4.56 21.15 13.92
CA THR A 245 -4.16 21.18 12.52
C THR A 245 -5.22 21.90 11.73
N ARG A 246 -4.80 22.88 10.94
CA ARG A 246 -5.71 23.61 10.05
C ARG A 246 -5.78 22.89 8.71
N ILE A 247 -6.84 23.10 7.96
CA ILE A 247 -6.93 22.64 6.57
C ILE A 247 -6.83 23.86 5.67
N GLY A 248 -5.93 23.81 4.69
CA GLY A 248 -5.79 24.82 3.65
C GLY A 248 -6.15 24.23 2.30
N ILE A 249 -6.87 24.99 1.47
CA ILE A 249 -7.19 24.61 0.10
C ILE A 249 -6.31 25.39 -0.87
N ALA A 250 -5.55 24.69 -1.69
CA ALA A 250 -4.92 25.27 -2.87
C ALA A 250 -5.95 25.34 -4.00
N GLU A 251 -6.15 26.52 -4.58
CA GLU A 251 -7.05 26.71 -5.72
C GLU A 251 -6.56 25.93 -6.93
N ARG A 252 -5.23 25.90 -7.13
CA ARG A 252 -4.60 25.26 -8.28
C ARG A 252 -3.27 24.61 -7.90
N LEU A 253 -3.06 23.38 -8.34
CA LEU A 253 -1.80 22.67 -8.25
C LEU A 253 -1.41 22.12 -9.62
N GLU A 254 -0.17 22.34 -10.03
CA GLU A 254 0.38 21.82 -11.27
C GLU A 254 1.63 20.99 -10.99
N PHE A 255 1.63 19.75 -11.49
CA PHE A 255 2.73 18.82 -11.30
C PHE A 255 2.70 17.70 -12.35
N ALA A 256 3.85 17.38 -12.95
CA ALA A 256 4.02 16.28 -13.91
C ALA A 256 2.95 16.26 -15.04
N GLY A 257 2.59 17.45 -15.54
CA GLY A 257 1.61 17.60 -16.60
C GLY A 257 0.14 17.56 -16.15
N ALA A 258 -0.13 17.33 -14.86
CA ALA A 258 -1.46 17.44 -14.27
C ALA A 258 -1.74 18.86 -13.78
N THR A 259 -2.97 19.31 -13.97
CA THR A 259 -3.54 20.50 -13.33
C THR A 259 -4.70 20.07 -12.46
N LEU A 260 -4.60 20.27 -11.15
CA LEU A 260 -5.64 19.97 -10.18
C LEU A 260 -6.20 21.26 -9.59
N ALA A 261 -7.49 21.23 -9.24
CA ALA A 261 -8.16 22.27 -8.47
C ALA A 261 -8.62 21.75 -7.12
N ASP A 262 -8.80 22.67 -6.18
CA ASP A 262 -9.37 22.42 -4.85
C ASP A 262 -8.60 21.32 -4.07
N VAL A 263 -7.26 21.40 -4.08
CA VAL A 263 -6.38 20.42 -3.41
C VAL A 263 -6.29 20.76 -1.92
N ALA A 264 -6.68 19.81 -1.07
CA ALA A 264 -6.60 19.96 0.38
C ALA A 264 -5.19 19.67 0.92
N PHE A 265 -4.76 20.52 1.84
CA PHE A 265 -3.52 20.38 2.60
C PHE A 265 -3.81 20.41 4.10
N LEU A 266 -3.19 19.51 4.85
CA LEU A 266 -3.01 19.68 6.29
C LEU A 266 -1.96 20.76 6.53
N VAL A 267 -2.33 21.76 7.31
CA VAL A 267 -1.47 22.88 7.67
C VAL A 267 -1.01 22.69 9.10
N LEU A 268 0.27 22.36 9.24
CA LEU A 268 0.94 22.16 10.53
C LEU A 268 1.72 23.40 10.92
N ASP A 269 1.93 23.60 12.22
CA ASP A 269 2.85 24.63 12.68
C ASP A 269 4.28 24.29 12.23
N ASP A 270 5.05 25.30 11.85
CA ASP A 270 6.38 25.13 11.24
C ASP A 270 7.30 24.21 12.07
N ALA A 271 7.26 24.33 13.41
CA ALA A 271 8.08 23.53 14.33
C ALA A 271 7.76 22.03 14.29
N GLN A 272 6.56 21.62 13.85
CA GLN A 272 6.18 20.21 13.72
C GLN A 272 6.81 19.54 12.51
N LEU A 273 7.23 20.34 11.52
CA LEU A 273 7.92 19.85 10.33
C LEU A 273 9.43 20.06 10.41
N GLU A 274 9.93 20.48 11.57
CA GLU A 274 11.35 20.46 11.92
C GLU A 274 11.69 19.11 12.55
N ILE A 275 12.42 18.28 11.81
CA ILE A 275 12.85 16.97 12.30
C ILE A 275 14.18 17.16 13.03
N PRO A 276 14.28 16.75 14.30
CA PRO A 276 15.47 16.98 15.13
C PRO A 276 16.58 15.97 14.80
N ILE A 277 17.10 16.00 13.58
CA ILE A 277 18.30 15.26 13.18
C ILE A 277 19.55 16.17 13.16
N PRO A 278 20.76 15.63 13.41
CA PRO A 278 21.99 16.39 13.31
C PRO A 278 22.12 17.10 11.96
N GLY A 279 22.37 18.42 11.99
CA GLY A 279 22.43 19.26 10.79
C GLY A 279 21.14 20.03 10.48
N GLY A 280 20.04 19.71 11.16
CA GLY A 280 18.74 20.36 10.97
C GLY A 280 18.07 19.92 9.67
N TYR A 281 16.82 19.48 9.74
CA TYR A 281 16.05 19.09 8.58
C TYR A 281 14.62 19.58 8.72
N ARG A 282 14.11 20.20 7.66
CA ARG A 282 12.76 20.76 7.63
C ARG A 282 12.05 20.35 6.36
N ILE A 283 10.76 20.05 6.51
CA ILE A 283 9.87 19.77 5.39
C ILE A 283 8.88 20.95 5.27
N ASP A 284 8.96 21.69 4.17
CA ASP A 284 8.06 22.84 3.98
C ASP A 284 6.72 22.42 3.38
N ALA A 285 6.72 21.38 2.55
CA ALA A 285 5.56 20.80 1.89
C ALA A 285 5.78 19.31 1.56
N ILE A 286 4.69 18.54 1.64
CA ILE A 286 4.58 17.14 1.24
C ILE A 286 3.41 17.03 0.25
N LEU A 287 3.65 16.36 -0.87
CA LEU A 287 2.62 15.97 -1.83
C LEU A 287 2.17 14.55 -1.51
N GLY A 288 0.96 14.42 -0.99
CA GLY A 288 0.44 13.16 -0.48
C GLY A 288 -0.25 12.27 -1.51
N PHE A 289 -0.72 11.12 -1.02
CA PHE A 289 -1.40 10.09 -1.78
C PHE A 289 -2.50 10.60 -2.73
N PRO A 290 -3.44 11.50 -2.33
CA PRO A 290 -4.53 11.90 -3.21
C PRO A 290 -4.08 12.60 -4.50
N VAL A 291 -2.97 13.35 -4.47
CA VAL A 291 -2.44 14.00 -5.67
C VAL A 291 -1.64 13.00 -6.51
N LEU A 292 -0.84 12.15 -5.88
CA LEU A 292 -0.07 11.11 -6.58
C LEU A 292 -1.02 10.13 -7.29
N GLN A 293 -2.07 9.67 -6.62
CA GLN A 293 -3.12 8.82 -7.19
C GLN A 293 -3.74 9.43 -8.45
N ALA A 294 -3.99 10.75 -8.44
CA ALA A 294 -4.60 11.46 -9.57
C ALA A 294 -3.73 11.49 -10.84
N LEU A 295 -2.42 11.21 -10.73
CA LEU A 295 -1.52 11.06 -11.88
C LEU A 295 -1.70 9.70 -12.60
N GLY A 296 -2.40 8.74 -11.98
CA GLY A 296 -2.78 7.46 -12.60
C GLY A 296 -1.66 6.42 -12.65
N ARG A 297 -0.55 6.71 -13.35
CA ARG A 297 0.64 5.86 -13.37
C ARG A 297 1.88 6.73 -13.24
N ILE A 298 2.72 6.40 -12.26
CA ILE A 298 3.91 7.17 -11.92
C ILE A 298 5.12 6.26 -11.94
N ARG A 299 6.14 6.62 -12.70
CA ARG A 299 7.45 5.96 -12.72
C ARG A 299 8.50 6.87 -12.08
N PHE A 300 9.18 6.37 -11.06
CA PHE A 300 10.34 7.00 -10.45
C PHE A 300 11.60 6.35 -11.01
N GLY A 301 12.51 7.15 -11.57
CA GLY A 301 13.80 6.68 -12.09
C GLY A 301 14.95 6.98 -11.14
N ALA A 302 15.91 6.06 -11.05
CA ALA A 302 17.14 6.25 -10.29
C ALA A 302 18.04 7.37 -10.88
N ASP A 303 17.73 7.82 -12.10
CA ASP A 303 18.35 8.96 -12.77
C ASP A 303 17.83 10.33 -12.29
N GLY A 304 16.99 10.37 -11.24
CA GLY A 304 16.42 11.60 -10.72
C GLY A 304 15.28 12.11 -11.61
N SER A 305 14.43 11.20 -12.09
CA SER A 305 13.26 11.53 -12.88
C SER A 305 11.98 10.97 -12.26
N LEU A 306 10.87 11.66 -12.48
CA LEU A 306 9.52 11.14 -12.30
C LEU A 306 8.74 11.35 -13.58
N ALA A 307 8.24 10.27 -14.17
CA ALA A 307 7.37 10.32 -15.34
C ALA A 307 5.93 9.97 -14.91
N ALA A 308 5.00 10.88 -15.19
CA ALA A 308 3.59 10.55 -15.18
C ALA A 308 3.19 9.94 -16.53
N GLU A 309 2.30 8.96 -16.49
CA GLU A 309 1.82 8.22 -17.67
C GLU A 309 0.31 8.00 -17.56
N THR A 310 -0.38 7.89 -18.69
CA THR A 310 -1.75 7.39 -18.70
C THR A 310 -1.73 5.87 -18.55
N SER A 311 -2.72 5.34 -17.82
CA SER A 311 -2.89 3.90 -17.65
C SER A 311 -4.36 3.55 -17.74
N GLU A 312 -4.66 2.49 -18.49
CA GLU A 312 -5.99 1.90 -18.60
C GLU A 312 -5.93 0.44 -18.13
N ALA A 313 -6.76 0.07 -17.16
CA ALA A 313 -6.92 -1.33 -16.79
C ALA A 313 -7.58 -2.08 -17.96
N ALA A 314 -6.91 -3.10 -18.50
CA ALA A 314 -7.57 -4.02 -19.42
C ALA A 314 -8.60 -4.84 -18.61
N ALA A 315 -9.79 -5.06 -19.17
CA ALA A 315 -10.90 -5.73 -18.47
C ALA A 315 -10.55 -7.13 -17.91
N ASP A 316 -9.57 -7.81 -18.52
CA ASP A 316 -9.12 -9.16 -18.16
C ASP A 316 -7.72 -9.21 -17.52
N ALA A 317 -7.13 -8.06 -17.13
CA ALA A 317 -5.83 -8.07 -16.49
C ALA A 317 -5.90 -8.79 -15.13
N ALA A 318 -4.91 -9.64 -14.85
CA ALA A 318 -4.74 -10.20 -13.51
C ALA A 318 -4.63 -9.04 -12.50
N PRO A 319 -5.29 -9.14 -11.33
CA PRO A 319 -5.22 -8.07 -10.34
C PRO A 319 -3.77 -7.88 -9.89
N GLY A 320 -3.30 -6.64 -9.88
CA GLY A 320 -1.92 -6.33 -9.50
C GLY A 320 -1.63 -6.60 -8.02
N ASN A 321 -0.38 -6.34 -7.63
CA ASN A 321 0.18 -6.58 -6.29
C ASN A 321 0.02 -5.39 -5.32
N LEU A 322 -0.81 -4.38 -5.61
CA LEU A 322 -1.13 -3.28 -4.69
C LEU A 322 -2.59 -3.27 -4.24
N ARG A 323 -2.86 -2.85 -3.01
CA ARG A 323 -4.21 -2.62 -2.47
C ARG A 323 -4.22 -1.34 -1.65
N VAL A 324 -5.32 -0.61 -1.65
CA VAL A 324 -5.48 0.61 -0.84
C VAL A 324 -6.35 0.30 0.38
N VAL A 325 -6.01 0.85 1.54
CA VAL A 325 -6.91 0.85 2.71
C VAL A 325 -6.88 2.25 3.30
N GLY A 326 -8.01 2.97 3.26
CA GLY A 326 -8.00 4.42 3.46
C GLY A 326 -7.18 5.10 2.35
N SER A 327 -6.04 5.70 2.71
CA SER A 327 -5.06 6.26 1.78
C SER A 327 -3.71 5.53 1.81
N ASP A 328 -3.59 4.46 2.59
CA ASP A 328 -2.36 3.67 2.70
C ASP A 328 -2.28 2.64 1.56
N LEU A 329 -1.14 2.57 0.87
CA LEU A 329 -0.87 1.57 -0.17
C LEU A 329 -0.23 0.32 0.41
N TYR A 330 -0.79 -0.85 0.18
CA TYR A 330 -0.25 -2.13 0.63
C TYR A 330 0.21 -2.98 -0.54
N VAL A 331 1.46 -3.44 -0.49
CA VAL A 331 2.06 -4.27 -1.53
C VAL A 331 2.22 -5.72 -1.06
N ALA A 332 1.80 -6.67 -1.90
CA ALA A 332 2.10 -8.09 -1.72
C ALA A 332 3.55 -8.40 -2.11
N LEU A 333 4.31 -8.99 -1.19
CA LEU A 333 5.70 -9.39 -1.38
C LEU A 333 6.03 -10.65 -0.59
N THR A 334 7.26 -11.13 -0.71
CA THR A 334 7.81 -12.20 0.14
C THR A 334 9.12 -11.75 0.75
N ILE A 335 9.30 -11.94 2.06
CA ILE A 335 10.60 -11.81 2.75
C ILE A 335 11.06 -13.21 3.14
N ASP A 336 12.19 -13.64 2.58
CA ASP A 336 12.67 -15.02 2.64
C ASP A 336 11.57 -16.00 2.16
N ASP A 337 10.90 -16.70 3.06
CA ASP A 337 9.80 -17.64 2.80
C ASP A 337 8.43 -17.14 3.30
N LEU A 338 8.36 -15.92 3.85
CA LEU A 338 7.15 -15.37 4.42
C LEU A 338 6.43 -14.44 3.43
N PRO A 339 5.23 -14.81 2.94
CA PRO A 339 4.38 -13.90 2.19
C PRO A 339 3.83 -12.82 3.14
N LEU A 340 3.99 -11.55 2.76
CA LEU A 340 3.57 -10.40 3.56
C LEU A 340 2.84 -9.37 2.71
N SER A 341 2.07 -8.52 3.38
CA SER A 341 1.50 -7.30 2.83
C SER A 341 2.03 -6.12 3.64
N LEU A 342 2.88 -5.28 3.03
CA LEU A 342 3.53 -4.15 3.70
C LEU A 342 3.03 -2.82 3.16
N HIS A 343 2.98 -1.79 4.01
CA HIS A 343 2.67 -0.42 3.60
C HIS A 343 3.79 0.14 2.71
N LEU A 344 3.49 0.46 1.46
CA LEU A 344 4.38 1.14 0.52
C LEU A 344 4.44 2.63 0.86
N ASP A 345 5.59 3.08 1.35
CA ASP A 345 5.78 4.44 1.84
C ASP A 345 7.04 5.06 1.21
N THR A 346 6.86 5.92 0.21
CA THR A 346 7.97 6.65 -0.41
C THR A 346 8.54 7.77 0.47
N GLY A 347 7.85 8.11 1.56
CA GLY A 347 8.32 9.00 2.62
C GLY A 347 9.14 8.30 3.70
N ALA A 348 9.22 6.95 3.68
CA ALA A 348 10.07 6.18 4.57
C ALA A 348 11.42 5.85 3.90
N PRO A 349 12.56 6.32 4.43
CA PRO A 349 13.88 6.03 3.84
C PRO A 349 14.28 4.55 4.00
N GLN A 350 13.74 3.86 5.00
CA GLN A 350 14.07 2.47 5.32
C GLN A 350 12.80 1.63 5.52
N SER A 351 12.88 0.36 5.16
CA SER A 351 11.86 -0.64 5.42
C SER A 351 11.92 -1.11 6.88
N SER A 352 10.77 -1.47 7.46
CA SER A 352 10.72 -1.98 8.83
C SER A 352 9.48 -2.86 9.06
N LEU A 353 9.55 -3.75 10.04
CA LEU A 353 8.44 -4.61 10.45
C LEU A 353 7.90 -4.18 11.82
N SER A 354 6.60 -4.30 12.01
CA SER A 354 5.90 -3.81 13.21
C SER A 354 5.93 -4.80 14.38
N ALA A 355 5.48 -4.36 15.56
CA ALA A 355 5.26 -5.24 16.70
C ALA A 355 4.19 -6.30 16.40
N ARG A 356 3.20 -5.99 15.55
CA ARG A 356 2.22 -6.97 15.07
C ARG A 356 2.89 -8.09 14.27
N PHE A 357 3.89 -7.78 13.44
CA PHE A 357 4.68 -8.82 12.79
C PHE A 357 5.40 -9.69 13.83
N ALA A 358 6.06 -9.08 14.82
CA ALA A 358 6.76 -9.81 15.87
C ALA A 358 5.82 -10.75 16.66
N GLN A 359 4.61 -10.31 16.96
CA GLN A 359 3.59 -11.11 17.65
C GLN A 359 3.11 -12.31 16.81
N ARG A 360 2.99 -12.15 15.48
CA ARG A 360 2.56 -13.20 14.56
C ARG A 360 3.67 -14.18 14.19
N HIS A 361 4.91 -13.74 14.23
CA HIS A 361 6.07 -14.52 13.81
C HIS A 361 7.17 -14.54 14.90
N PRO A 362 6.86 -14.96 16.14
CA PRO A 362 7.83 -14.90 17.25
C PRO A 362 9.09 -15.74 16.97
N ALA A 363 8.95 -16.85 16.25
CA ALA A 363 10.07 -17.71 15.84
C ALA A 363 11.10 -16.98 14.96
N ARG A 364 10.69 -15.93 14.23
CA ARG A 364 11.64 -15.13 13.42
C ARG A 364 12.54 -14.25 14.26
N LEU A 365 12.14 -13.94 15.49
CA LEU A 365 12.92 -13.08 16.39
C LEU A 365 13.94 -13.89 17.22
N GLU A 366 13.88 -15.21 17.18
CA GLU A 366 14.78 -16.08 17.95
C GLU A 366 16.24 -15.89 17.51
N GLY A 367 17.10 -15.55 18.48
CA GLY A 367 18.53 -15.34 18.24
C GLY A 367 18.90 -14.04 17.53
N LEU A 368 17.93 -13.20 17.13
CA LEU A 368 18.22 -11.90 16.54
C LEU A 368 18.83 -10.95 17.57
N ARG A 369 19.81 -10.17 17.11
CA ARG A 369 20.39 -9.06 17.88
C ARG A 369 19.29 -8.03 18.14
N ARG A 370 19.26 -7.48 19.36
CA ARG A 370 18.32 -6.43 19.75
C ARG A 370 19.04 -5.16 20.15
N GLU A 371 18.41 -4.03 19.87
CA GLU A 371 18.91 -2.72 20.28
C GLU A 371 17.76 -1.74 20.52
N ARG A 372 18.09 -0.56 21.06
CA ARG A 372 17.14 0.54 21.18
C ARG A 372 17.42 1.56 20.09
N GLN A 373 16.43 1.79 19.23
CA GLN A 373 16.50 2.76 18.15
C GLN A 373 15.58 3.95 18.43
N GLN A 374 16.06 5.14 18.10
CA GLN A 374 15.21 6.32 18.00
C GLN A 374 14.61 6.37 16.60
N VAL A 375 13.29 6.51 16.53
CA VAL A 375 12.54 6.66 15.28
C VAL A 375 11.85 8.02 15.31
N GLY A 376 12.19 8.88 14.35
CA GLY A 376 11.63 10.21 14.19
C GLY A 376 10.60 10.28 13.05
N GLY A 377 9.62 11.19 13.17
CA GLY A 377 8.67 11.54 12.12
C GLY A 377 7.94 12.85 12.45
N ALA A 378 6.93 13.21 11.66
CA ALA A 378 6.13 14.43 11.86
C ALA A 378 5.39 14.49 13.21
N GLY A 379 5.26 13.36 13.91
CA GLY A 379 4.71 13.25 15.27
C GLY A 379 5.75 13.25 16.40
N GLY A 380 7.02 13.54 16.10
CA GLY A 380 8.11 13.55 17.08
C GLY A 380 9.03 12.33 17.02
N VAL A 381 9.84 12.14 18.07
CA VAL A 381 10.82 11.05 18.18
C VAL A 381 10.41 10.08 19.28
N THR A 382 10.34 8.80 18.94
CA THR A 382 10.07 7.71 19.89
C THR A 382 11.28 6.79 19.98
N THR A 383 11.53 6.21 21.16
CA THR A 383 12.53 5.14 21.31
C THR A 383 11.80 3.81 21.40
N ARG A 384 12.23 2.82 20.62
CA ARG A 384 11.66 1.46 20.67
C ARG A 384 12.75 0.39 20.67
N GLU A 385 12.45 -0.76 21.27
CA GLU A 385 13.29 -1.95 21.14
C GLU A 385 13.06 -2.57 19.76
N THR A 386 14.14 -2.81 19.03
CA THR A 386 14.12 -3.44 17.71
C THR A 386 14.97 -4.69 17.72
N ALA A 387 14.46 -5.75 17.10
CA ALA A 387 15.23 -6.91 16.68
C ALA A 387 15.70 -6.71 15.24
N LEU A 388 16.87 -7.23 14.91
CA LEU A 388 17.53 -6.95 13.64
C LEU A 388 17.69 -8.23 12.84
N TRP A 389 17.04 -8.29 11.69
CA TRP A 389 17.06 -9.44 10.79
C TRP A 389 18.11 -9.22 9.69
N PRO A 390 19.28 -9.89 9.77
CA PRO A 390 20.35 -9.69 8.81
C PRO A 390 20.06 -10.41 7.49
N GLY A 391 20.41 -9.79 6.37
CA GLY A 391 20.38 -10.42 5.04
C GLY A 391 18.99 -10.84 4.57
N ALA A 392 17.93 -10.12 4.98
CA ALA A 392 16.56 -10.43 4.62
C ALA A 392 16.34 -10.28 3.10
N GLN A 393 15.93 -11.36 2.44
CA GLN A 393 15.74 -11.39 0.99
C GLN A 393 14.32 -10.97 0.63
N VAL A 394 14.16 -9.79 0.01
CA VAL A 394 12.87 -9.24 -0.39
C VAL A 394 12.60 -9.57 -1.85
N ARG A 395 11.49 -10.27 -2.12
CA ARG A 395 10.99 -10.59 -3.47
C ARG A 395 9.67 -9.90 -3.75
N LEU A 396 9.62 -9.18 -4.86
CA LEU A 396 8.49 -8.37 -5.30
C LEU A 396 8.46 -8.33 -6.83
N ASP A 397 7.29 -8.60 -7.44
CA ASP A 397 7.09 -8.59 -8.91
C ASP A 397 8.15 -9.39 -9.70
N GLY A 398 8.60 -10.53 -9.15
CA GLY A 398 9.62 -11.38 -9.77
C GLY A 398 11.03 -10.78 -9.77
N ARG A 399 11.25 -9.66 -9.08
CA ARG A 399 12.54 -9.06 -8.77
C ARG A 399 12.92 -9.33 -7.31
N GLU A 400 14.19 -9.19 -7.01
CA GLU A 400 14.75 -9.50 -5.70
C GLU A 400 15.82 -8.49 -5.30
N THR A 401 15.86 -8.17 -4.01
CA THR A 401 16.94 -7.43 -3.35
C THR A 401 17.20 -8.03 -1.96
N VAL A 402 18.37 -7.74 -1.39
CA VAL A 402 18.75 -8.19 -0.04
C VAL A 402 18.96 -6.97 0.84
N LEU A 403 18.19 -6.88 1.92
CA LEU A 403 18.42 -5.87 2.95
C LEU A 403 19.55 -6.35 3.87
N PRO A 404 20.64 -5.58 4.04
CA PRO A 404 21.72 -5.95 4.96
C PRO A 404 21.20 -6.20 6.37
N GLU A 405 20.25 -5.36 6.81
CA GLU A 405 19.58 -5.48 8.10
C GLU A 405 18.16 -4.91 7.98
N LEU A 406 17.16 -5.70 8.39
CA LEU A 406 15.75 -5.28 8.46
C LEU A 406 15.33 -5.16 9.92
N ALA A 407 14.89 -3.97 10.32
CA ALA A 407 14.45 -3.69 11.68
C ALA A 407 13.03 -4.24 11.94
N ILE A 408 12.85 -4.90 13.08
CA ILE A 408 11.57 -5.42 13.57
C ILE A 408 11.30 -4.77 14.93
N ALA A 409 10.24 -3.98 15.05
CA ALA A 409 9.80 -3.49 16.36
C ALA A 409 9.33 -4.68 17.21
N VAL A 410 9.85 -4.80 18.43
CA VAL A 410 9.50 -5.92 19.33
C VAL A 410 8.19 -5.64 20.06
N GLU A 411 7.96 -4.39 20.42
CA GLU A 411 6.77 -3.89 21.10
C GLU A 411 6.35 -2.58 20.44
N ASP A 412 5.04 -2.28 20.49
CA ASP A 412 4.55 -0.97 20.09
C ASP A 412 5.09 0.07 21.07
N SER A 413 5.35 1.29 20.58
CA SER A 413 5.57 2.39 21.50
C SER A 413 4.27 2.65 22.28
N ALA A 414 4.39 3.13 23.51
CA ALA A 414 3.24 3.39 24.38
C ALA A 414 2.16 4.32 23.75
N ASP A 415 2.53 5.05 22.71
CA ASP A 415 1.74 6.09 22.07
C ASP A 415 1.31 5.77 20.61
N VAL A 416 1.86 4.72 19.97
CA VAL A 416 1.56 4.36 18.57
C VAL A 416 1.55 2.85 18.38
N GLY A 417 0.36 2.28 18.18
CA GLY A 417 0.21 0.88 17.72
C GLY A 417 0.24 0.82 16.20
N THR A 418 1.35 0.35 15.60
CA THR A 418 1.39 0.13 14.14
C THR A 418 0.54 -1.09 13.81
N ARG A 419 -0.64 -0.84 13.22
CA ARG A 419 -1.65 -1.91 13.01
C ARG A 419 -1.38 -2.80 11.80
N ASN A 420 -0.54 -2.38 10.87
CA ASN A 420 -0.10 -3.21 9.73
C ASN A 420 1.11 -4.09 10.10
N LEU A 421 1.61 -4.88 9.15
CA LEU A 421 2.77 -5.76 9.37
C LEU A 421 4.13 -5.06 9.22
N GLY A 422 4.15 -3.84 8.71
CA GLY A 422 5.39 -3.10 8.44
C GLY A 422 5.28 -2.19 7.23
N ILE A 423 6.42 -1.57 6.91
CA ILE A 423 6.62 -0.58 5.85
C ILE A 423 7.67 -1.11 4.86
N LEU A 424 7.40 -0.95 3.57
CA LEU A 424 8.37 -1.05 2.48
C LEU A 424 8.76 0.36 2.04
N GLY A 425 10.03 0.72 2.28
CA GLY A 425 10.57 2.05 2.09
C GLY A 425 11.62 2.16 0.98
N GLY A 426 12.33 3.29 0.99
CA GLY A 426 13.30 3.71 -0.03
C GLY A 426 14.53 2.79 -0.18
N ASP A 427 14.92 2.05 0.84
CA ASP A 427 16.02 1.08 0.78
C ASP A 427 15.73 -0.11 -0.14
N VAL A 428 14.47 -0.56 -0.23
CA VAL A 428 14.04 -1.56 -1.21
C VAL A 428 13.78 -0.91 -2.56
N LEU A 429 13.04 0.21 -2.61
CA LEU A 429 12.66 0.86 -3.86
C LEU A 429 13.90 1.38 -4.64
N GLY A 430 14.87 1.93 -3.92
CA GLY A 430 16.12 2.46 -4.45
C GLY A 430 17.14 1.40 -4.87
N ALA A 431 16.87 0.10 -4.63
CA ALA A 431 17.71 -0.99 -5.10
C ALA A 431 17.53 -1.30 -6.61
N PHE A 432 16.61 -0.60 -7.28
CA PHE A 432 16.26 -0.83 -8.68
C PHE A 432 16.43 0.45 -9.51
N ALA A 433 16.71 0.30 -10.81
CA ALA A 433 16.89 1.41 -11.73
C ALA A 433 15.64 2.30 -11.87
N ALA A 434 14.48 1.76 -11.49
CA ALA A 434 13.22 2.48 -11.38
C ALA A 434 12.18 1.65 -10.63
N TYR A 435 11.11 2.29 -10.20
CA TYR A 435 9.86 1.64 -9.80
C TYR A 435 8.65 2.39 -10.36
N THR A 436 7.55 1.68 -10.59
CA THR A 436 6.33 2.25 -11.17
C THR A 436 5.11 1.87 -10.35
N ILE A 437 4.36 2.87 -9.91
CA ILE A 437 3.07 2.71 -9.23
C ILE A 437 1.98 2.96 -10.28
N ASP A 438 1.19 1.95 -10.59
CA ASP A 438 0.06 2.02 -11.51
C ASP A 438 -1.23 1.86 -10.69
N PHE A 439 -1.89 2.99 -10.40
CA PHE A 439 -3.11 3.03 -9.58
C PHE A 439 -4.30 2.43 -10.31
N ALA A 440 -4.35 2.51 -11.64
CA ALA A 440 -5.43 1.92 -12.43
C ALA A 440 -5.36 0.39 -12.43
N ARG A 441 -4.16 -0.18 -12.54
CA ARG A 441 -3.94 -1.64 -12.50
C ARG A 441 -3.69 -2.19 -11.10
N MET A 442 -3.59 -1.30 -10.11
CA MET A 442 -3.23 -1.62 -8.74
C MET A 442 -1.93 -2.45 -8.68
N ARG A 443 -0.87 -1.93 -9.29
CA ARG A 443 0.40 -2.65 -9.47
C ARG A 443 1.62 -1.79 -9.12
N LEU A 444 2.58 -2.40 -8.43
CA LEU A 444 3.94 -1.93 -8.27
C LEU A 444 4.86 -2.79 -9.15
N GLU A 445 5.51 -2.15 -10.11
CA GLU A 445 6.47 -2.77 -11.02
C GLU A 445 7.88 -2.28 -10.65
N LEU A 446 8.86 -3.19 -10.68
CA LEU A 446 10.26 -2.88 -10.40
C LEU A 446 11.08 -2.96 -11.69
N GLY A 447 12.04 -2.05 -11.84
CA GLY A 447 13.02 -2.06 -12.91
C GLY A 447 14.08 -3.14 -12.75
N GLU A 448 15.17 -3.03 -13.51
CA GLU A 448 16.34 -3.87 -13.30
C GLU A 448 17.01 -3.56 -11.95
N PRO A 449 17.49 -4.57 -11.21
CA PRO A 449 18.28 -4.32 -10.01
C PRO A 449 19.51 -3.47 -10.35
N LEU A 450 19.84 -2.51 -9.49
CA LEU A 450 21.12 -1.83 -9.56
C LEU A 450 22.17 -2.78 -9.00
N ASP A 451 23.29 -2.95 -9.71
CA ASP A 451 24.45 -3.64 -9.15
C ASP A 451 24.79 -2.96 -7.82
N ALA A 452 24.85 -3.73 -6.73
CA ALA A 452 25.30 -3.20 -5.45
C ALA A 452 26.70 -2.64 -5.65
N ALA A 453 26.82 -1.31 -5.70
CA ALA A 453 28.12 -0.66 -5.77
C ALA A 453 28.93 -1.18 -4.59
N ALA A 454 30.03 -1.89 -4.88
CA ALA A 454 30.96 -2.31 -3.86
C ALA A 454 31.34 -1.06 -3.04
N PRO A 455 31.39 -1.13 -1.71
CA PRO A 455 31.83 0.00 -0.91
C PRO A 455 33.23 0.37 -1.38
N ASP A 456 33.39 1.62 -1.80
CA ASP A 456 34.62 2.17 -2.34
C ASP A 456 35.71 2.00 -1.27
N ALA A 457 36.61 1.06 -1.51
CA ALA A 457 37.66 0.71 -0.58
C ALA A 457 38.77 1.75 -0.65
N GLY A 458 38.61 2.82 0.12
CA GLY A 458 39.68 3.54 0.80
C GLY A 458 40.62 4.39 -0.05
N GLU A 459 40.50 5.70 0.09
CA GLU A 459 41.67 6.56 0.26
C GLU A 459 41.87 6.83 1.75
N ALA A 460 42.63 5.96 2.40
CA ALA A 460 43.24 6.26 3.69
C ALA A 460 44.31 7.33 3.47
N HIS A 461 43.95 8.60 3.70
CA HIS A 461 44.94 9.66 3.86
C HIS A 461 45.75 9.42 5.14
N ALA A 462 46.93 8.81 4.96
CA ALA A 462 47.99 8.86 5.95
C ALA A 462 48.47 10.31 6.09
N SER A 463 48.16 10.93 7.24
CA SER A 463 48.79 12.17 7.65
C SER A 463 50.18 11.86 8.23
N ASP A 464 51.18 12.02 7.38
CA ASP A 464 52.57 12.22 7.81
C ASP A 464 52.66 13.59 8.51
N GLY A 465 53.09 13.58 9.77
CA GLY A 465 53.09 14.72 10.67
C GLY A 465 54.40 14.85 11.43
N GLY A 466 55.52 14.83 10.72
CA GLY A 466 56.80 15.28 11.26
C GLY A 466 56.95 16.81 11.16
N ALA A 467 57.12 17.51 12.29
CA ALA A 467 58.18 18.53 12.48
C ALA A 467 58.05 19.31 13.81
N ARG A 468 59.08 19.13 14.64
CA ARG A 468 59.94 20.17 15.26
C ARG A 468 59.27 21.41 15.89
N GLY A 469 59.45 21.52 17.22
CA GLY A 469 59.39 22.79 17.94
C GLY A 469 60.62 23.69 17.70
N PRO A 470 60.50 24.95 18.11
CA PRO A 470 61.40 25.55 19.11
C PRO A 470 60.53 26.23 20.21
N GLY A 471 60.90 26.27 21.49
CA GLY A 471 62.17 26.72 22.05
C GLY A 471 61.92 28.04 22.81
N GLN A 472 61.48 27.93 24.07
CA GLN A 472 61.86 28.76 25.22
C GLN A 472 61.19 28.23 26.49
#